data_AF-A0A0F9TCV0-F1
#
_entry.id   AF-A0A0F9TCV0-F1
#
_cell.length_a   1.000
_cell.length_b   1.000
_cell.length_c   1.000
_cell.angle_alpha   90.00
_cell.angle_beta   90.00
_cell.angle_gamma   90.00
#
_symmetry.space_group_name_H-M   'P 1'
#
loop_
_entity.id
_entity.type
_entity.pdbx_description
1 polymer ?
#
loop_
_entity_poly.entity_id
_entity_poly.type
_entity_poly.pdbx_seq_one_letter_code
_entity_poly.pdbx_strand_id
1 'polypeptide(L)'
;MATKITVTEEDIRQGEWSRDRSEPRTMSCPVARAARRIWPEARVSHHTILHGGLASFGSSYLPQKATRFIMQFDGRKPVKPFSFWTR
;
A
#
# COMPACT_ATOMS: atom_id res chain seq x y z
N MET A 1 -11.60 6.94 -11.89
CA MET A 1 -10.47 6.77 -12.84
C MET A 1 -9.51 5.75 -12.25
N ALA A 2 -9.00 4.81 -13.04
CA ALA A 2 -8.04 3.83 -12.54
C ALA A 2 -6.66 4.47 -12.40
N THR A 3 -6.04 4.35 -11.23
CA THR A 3 -4.70 4.91 -10.96
C THR A 3 -3.68 3.79 -10.91
N LYS A 4 -2.59 3.92 -11.67
CA LYS A 4 -1.47 2.96 -11.63
C LYS A 4 -0.57 3.27 -10.44
N ILE A 5 -0.33 2.27 -9.60
CA ILE A 5 0.63 2.32 -8.50
C ILE A 5 1.78 1.38 -8.84
N THR A 6 3.01 1.87 -8.66
CA THR A 6 4.22 1.07 -8.84
C THR A 6 4.97 1.03 -7.52
N VAL A 7 5.15 -0.17 -6.97
CA VAL A 7 5.99 -0.45 -5.80
C VAL A 7 7.39 -0.75 -6.29
N THR A 8 8.39 0.01 -5.84
CA THR A 8 9.79 -0.09 -6.23
C THR A 8 10.62 -0.87 -5.19
N GLU A 9 11.88 -1.17 -5.52
CA GLU A 9 12.82 -1.73 -4.54
C GLU A 9 13.07 -0.80 -3.36
N GLU A 10 13.06 0.51 -3.61
CA GLU A 10 13.20 1.51 -2.55
C GLU A 10 12.00 1.49 -1.60
N ASP A 11 10.77 1.35 -2.11
CA ASP A 11 9.59 1.20 -1.26
C ASP A 11 9.65 -0.05 -0.38
N ILE A 12 10.19 -1.14 -0.93
CA ILE A 12 10.38 -2.40 -0.20
C ILE A 12 11.45 -2.22 0.88
N ARG A 13 12.56 -1.57 0.55
CA ARG A 13 13.71 -1.35 1.45
C ARG A 13 13.38 -0.38 2.59
N GLN A 14 12.61 0.66 2.31
CA GLN A 14 12.18 1.66 3.29
C GLN A 14 10.84 1.31 3.96
N GLY A 15 10.18 0.25 3.50
CA GLY A 15 9.00 -0.28 4.16
C GLY A 15 9.41 -0.88 5.50
N GLU A 16 8.67 -0.57 6.56
CA GLU A 16 8.93 -1.12 7.88
C GLU A 16 7.94 -2.22 8.24
N TRP A 17 8.44 -3.15 9.03
CA TRP A 17 7.67 -4.23 9.61
C TRP A 17 6.89 -3.73 10.82
N SER A 18 5.59 -3.44 10.68
CA SER A 18 4.76 -3.26 11.86
C SER A 18 4.51 -4.63 12.51
N ARG A 19 4.94 -4.79 13.77
CA ARG A 19 4.55 -5.95 14.60
C ARG A 19 3.09 -5.85 15.06
N ASP A 20 2.54 -4.63 15.04
CA ASP A 20 1.16 -4.39 15.39
C ASP A 20 0.26 -4.54 14.16
N ARG A 21 -0.62 -5.55 14.19
CA ARG A 21 -1.61 -5.82 13.13
C ARG A 21 -2.90 -5.04 13.32
N SER A 22 -3.08 -4.37 14.45
CA SER A 22 -4.30 -3.63 14.80
C SER A 22 -4.30 -2.19 14.27
N GLU A 23 -3.12 -1.60 14.03
CA GLU A 23 -3.03 -0.30 13.38
C GLU A 23 -3.13 -0.40 11.85
N PRO A 24 -3.87 0.49 11.18
CA PRO A 24 -3.77 0.64 9.73
C PRO A 24 -2.30 0.90 9.40
N ARG A 25 -1.73 0.14 8.45
CA ARG A 25 -0.28 0.07 8.13
C ARG A 25 0.23 1.29 7.37
N THR A 26 -0.16 2.42 7.90
CA THR A 26 -0.38 3.67 7.20
C THR A 26 0.91 4.28 6.71
N MET A 27 1.99 4.09 7.45
CA MET A 27 3.28 4.72 7.14
C MET A 27 4.35 3.73 6.64
N SER A 28 4.22 2.45 6.98
CA SER A 28 5.31 1.48 6.84
C SER A 28 5.13 0.48 5.68
N CYS A 29 3.92 0.36 5.11
CA CYS A 29 3.69 -0.57 4.01
C CYS A 29 4.32 -0.05 2.69
N PRO A 30 5.08 -0.85 1.92
CA PRO A 30 5.62 -0.44 0.62
C PRO A 30 4.52 0.01 -0.36
N VAL A 31 3.34 -0.60 -0.29
CA VAL A 31 2.18 -0.20 -1.10
C VAL A 31 1.66 1.18 -0.68
N ALA A 32 1.65 1.49 0.62
CA ALA A 32 1.25 2.82 1.11
C ALA A 32 2.26 3.88 0.69
N ARG A 33 3.57 3.60 0.83
CA ARG A 33 4.64 4.49 0.34
C ARG A 33 4.50 4.78 -1.16
N ALA A 34 4.25 3.74 -1.95
CA ALA A 34 4.03 3.88 -3.38
C ALA A 34 2.77 4.70 -3.71
N ALA A 35 1.67 4.49 -2.98
CA ALA A 35 0.44 5.24 -3.14
C ALA A 35 0.61 6.73 -2.77
N ARG A 36 1.44 7.03 -1.75
CA ARG A 36 1.67 8.39 -1.26
C ARG A 36 2.38 9.32 -2.24
N ARG A 37 3.06 8.76 -3.25
CA ARG A 37 3.57 9.55 -4.39
C ARG A 37 2.46 10.14 -5.26
N ILE A 38 1.27 9.57 -5.21
CA ILE A 38 0.10 10.01 -6.00
C ILE A 38 -0.91 10.71 -5.09
N TRP A 39 -1.12 10.16 -3.90
CA TRP A 39 -2.07 10.63 -2.90
C TRP A 39 -1.35 10.84 -1.57
N PRO A 40 -0.88 12.06 -1.24
CA PRO A 40 0.02 12.31 -0.10
C PRO A 40 -0.45 11.72 1.25
N GLU A 41 -1.77 11.65 1.45
CA GLU A 41 -2.43 11.15 2.66
C GLU A 41 -2.86 9.67 2.56
N ALA A 42 -2.41 8.96 1.52
CA ALA A 42 -2.81 7.57 1.29
C ALA A 42 -2.41 6.64 2.45
N ARG A 43 -3.39 5.87 2.89
CA ARG A 43 -3.27 4.82 3.91
C ARG A 43 -3.65 3.49 3.27
N VAL A 44 -3.06 2.40 3.75
CA VAL A 44 -3.34 1.07 3.21
C VAL A 44 -3.80 0.14 4.33
N SER A 45 -4.96 -0.47 4.10
CA SER A 45 -5.39 -1.70 4.77
C SER A 45 -5.04 -2.91 3.90
N HIS A 46 -5.19 -4.14 4.41
CA HIS A 46 -4.90 -5.36 3.63
C HIS A 46 -5.60 -5.42 2.26
N HIS A 47 -6.76 -4.77 2.12
CA HIS A 47 -7.59 -4.87 0.91
C HIS A 47 -7.92 -3.53 0.25
N THR A 48 -7.64 -2.40 0.90
CA THR A 48 -8.04 -1.08 0.40
C THR A 48 -6.94 -0.05 0.60
N ILE A 49 -6.83 0.85 -0.37
CA ILE A 49 -6.13 2.13 -0.22
C ILE A 49 -7.18 3.17 0.11
N LEU A 50 -7.03 3.81 1.27
CA LEU A 50 -7.77 5.02 1.62
C LEU A 50 -6.95 6.21 1.14
N HIS A 51 -7.55 7.12 0.38
CA HIS A 51 -6.89 8.31 -0.17
C HIS A 51 -7.84 9.51 -0.13
N GLY A 52 -7.30 10.72 -0.11
CA GLY A 52 -8.09 11.95 0.06
C GLY A 52 -7.82 12.64 1.40
N GLY A 53 -8.28 13.88 1.50
CA GLY A 53 -8.03 14.75 2.66
C GLY A 53 -9.28 15.05 3.48
N LEU A 54 -9.16 16.03 4.38
CA LEU A 54 -10.18 16.38 5.41
C LEU A 54 -11.62 16.55 4.90
N ALA A 55 -11.82 16.90 3.62
CA ALA A 55 -13.14 17.11 3.04
C ALA A 55 -13.77 15.87 2.37
N SER A 56 -12.97 14.91 1.90
CA SER A 56 -13.45 13.72 1.17
C SER A 56 -12.44 12.57 1.26
N PHE A 57 -12.88 11.42 1.81
CA PHE A 57 -12.12 10.17 1.76
C PHE A 57 -12.62 9.30 0.60
N GLY A 58 -11.74 9.03 -0.36
CA GLY A 58 -11.89 7.99 -1.36
C GLY A 58 -11.32 6.66 -0.87
N SER A 59 -11.89 5.56 -1.35
CA SER A 59 -11.34 4.22 -1.14
C SER A 59 -11.20 3.52 -2.48
N SER A 60 -10.04 2.92 -2.71
CA SER A 60 -9.81 2.07 -3.88
C SER A 60 -9.44 0.66 -3.44
N TYR A 61 -10.02 -0.33 -4.10
CA TYR A 61 -9.73 -1.73 -3.78
C TYR A 61 -8.37 -2.15 -4.35
N LEU A 62 -7.62 -2.88 -3.54
CA LEU A 62 -6.38 -3.51 -3.97
C LEU A 62 -6.69 -4.79 -4.76
N PRO A 63 -6.04 -5.01 -5.91
CA PRO A 63 -6.12 -6.30 -6.57
C PRO A 63 -5.44 -7.37 -5.71
N GLN A 64 -5.86 -8.62 -5.88
CA GLN A 64 -5.35 -9.77 -5.12
C GLN A 64 -3.81 -9.86 -5.10
N LYS A 65 -3.15 -9.47 -6.19
CA LYS A 65 -1.69 -9.43 -6.28
C LYS A 65 -1.07 -8.45 -5.26
N ALA A 66 -1.68 -7.28 -5.07
CA ALA A 66 -1.22 -6.29 -4.09
C ALA A 66 -1.52 -6.74 -2.65
N THR A 67 -2.70 -7.29 -2.39
CA THR A 67 -3.02 -7.92 -1.08
C THR A 67 -2.02 -9.03 -0.74
N ARG A 68 -1.71 -9.92 -1.69
CA ARG A 68 -0.73 -11.01 -1.51
C ARG A 68 0.67 -10.46 -1.25
N PHE A 69 1.09 -9.44 -1.99
CA PHE A 69 2.36 -8.76 -1.73
C PHE A 69 2.42 -8.24 -0.29
N ILE A 70 1.36 -7.57 0.19
CA ILE A 70 1.30 -7.04 1.56
C ILE A 70 1.45 -8.18 2.58
N MET A 71 0.71 -9.28 2.42
CA MET A 71 0.81 -10.44 3.32
C MET A 71 2.19 -11.12 3.27
N GLN A 72 2.78 -11.24 2.08
CA GLN A 72 4.10 -11.83 1.91
C GLN A 72 5.18 -10.95 2.52
N PHE A 73 5.06 -9.63 2.32
CA PHE A 73 5.85 -8.65 3.03
C PHE A 73 5.68 -8.99 4.52
N ASP A 74 4.53 -8.79 5.17
CA ASP A 74 4.47 -8.93 6.65
C ASP A 74 4.96 -10.26 7.21
N GLY A 75 4.79 -11.34 6.44
CA GLY A 75 5.29 -12.67 6.75
C GLY A 75 6.80 -12.83 6.59
N ARG A 76 7.55 -11.75 6.34
CA ARG A 76 8.99 -11.69 6.05
C ARG A 76 9.40 -12.58 4.88
N LYS A 77 8.50 -12.79 3.92
CA LYS A 77 8.80 -13.54 2.72
C LYS A 77 9.45 -12.59 1.71
N PRO A 78 10.37 -13.09 0.86
CA PRO A 78 10.92 -12.30 -0.23
C PRO A 78 9.80 -11.76 -1.12
N VAL A 79 9.82 -10.45 -1.37
CA VAL A 79 8.90 -9.76 -2.28
C VAL A 79 9.69 -9.03 -3.37
N LYS A 80 9.05 -8.78 -4.51
CA LYS A 80 9.65 -8.08 -5.65
C LYS A 80 8.83 -6.85 -6.03
N PRO A 81 9.46 -5.82 -6.62
CA PRO A 81 8.77 -4.67 -7.20
C PRO A 81 7.67 -5.12 -8.17
N PHE A 82 6.59 -4.37 -8.21
CA PHE A 82 5.49 -4.63 -9.16
C PHE A 82 4.61 -3.38 -9.32
N SER A 83 3.84 -3.36 -10.41
CA SER A 83 2.79 -2.37 -10.61
C SER A 83 1.41 -3.02 -10.60
N PHE A 84 0.41 -2.23 -10.23
CA PHE A 84 -1.00 -2.59 -10.31
C PHE A 84 -1.87 -1.36 -10.55
N TRP A 85 -3.09 -1.58 -11.00
CA TRP A 85 -4.10 -0.53 -11.15
C TRP A 85 -5.10 -0.63 -10.00
N THR A 86 -5.43 0.52 -9.43
CA THR A 86 -6.51 0.67 -8.46
C THR A 86 -7.85 0.79 -9.20
N ARG A 87 -8.89 0.22 -8.60
CA ARG A 87 -10.29 0.39 -9.04
C ARG A 87 -11.04 1.21 -8.01
#